data_AF-A3IZU3-F1
#
_entry.id   AF-A3IZU3-F1
#
_cell.length_a   1.000
_cell.length_b   1.000
_cell.length_c   1.000
_cell.angle_alpha   90.00
_cell.angle_beta   90.00
_cell.angle_gamma   90.00
#
_symmetry.space_group_name_H-M   'P 1'
#
loop_
_entity.id
_entity.type
_entity.pdbx_description
1 polymer ?
#
loop_
_entity_poly.entity_id
_entity_poly.type
_entity_poly.pdbx_seq_one_letter_code
_entity_poly.pdbx_strand_id
1 'polypeptide(L)'
;MLLSSIPSLHITERVKLPKLPGIYFVYTLDHNLLYIGKADNLRTRWNNHHKYQYFIETSIESRIGYFTFDSIDNLNETIEEFESEPTETIETNVLVTASQLQEVKQELNTLKQQFNDTLSTLVQFGSESIVKKLKNHLPPRGLQQWKPNHEDLRDGINRSSLAKHFGFNTVKDLEDAASLFDIDPIEYLEELSGWKYYPSGENNPSPKFKPE
;
A
#
# COMPACT_ATOMS: atom_id res chain seq x y z
N MET A 1 -6.87 16.00 12.01
CA MET A 1 -7.73 15.53 13.12
C MET A 1 -8.86 16.49 13.52
N LEU A 2 -9.01 17.70 12.92
CA LEU A 2 -10.07 18.65 13.29
C LEU A 2 -11.42 18.42 12.58
N LEU A 3 -11.45 17.78 11.40
CA LEU A 3 -12.69 17.56 10.65
C LEU A 3 -13.64 16.52 11.28
N SER A 4 -13.12 15.59 12.10
CA SER A 4 -13.92 14.54 12.74
C SER A 4 -14.81 15.04 13.89
N SER A 5 -14.59 16.26 14.39
CA SER A 5 -15.41 16.86 15.46
C SER A 5 -16.47 17.84 14.93
N ILE A 6 -16.44 18.18 13.64
CA ILE A 6 -17.40 19.15 13.08
C ILE A 6 -18.69 18.42 12.68
N PRO A 7 -19.85 18.86 13.18
CA PRO A 7 -21.14 18.32 12.74
C PRO A 7 -21.24 18.36 11.22
N SER A 8 -21.52 17.20 10.64
CA SER A 8 -21.66 17.10 9.18
C SER A 8 -22.72 16.10 8.78
N LEU A 9 -23.37 16.38 7.65
CA LEU A 9 -24.36 15.51 7.04
C LEU A 9 -23.92 15.16 5.63
N HIS A 10 -24.34 13.98 5.15
CA HIS A 10 -24.20 13.68 3.73
C HIS A 10 -25.07 14.68 2.93
N ILE A 11 -24.62 15.09 1.74
CA ILE A 11 -25.29 16.14 0.98
C ILE A 11 -26.76 15.82 0.64
N THR A 12 -27.07 14.54 0.43
CA THR A 12 -28.44 14.07 0.19
C THR A 12 -29.34 14.19 1.43
N GLU A 13 -28.76 14.28 2.63
CA GLU A 13 -29.46 14.42 3.90
C GLU A 13 -29.66 15.88 4.32
N ARG A 14 -29.45 16.86 3.42
CA ARG A 14 -29.58 18.30 3.69
C ARG A 14 -30.86 18.72 4.42
N VAL A 15 -31.94 17.96 4.25
CA VAL A 15 -33.22 18.18 4.94
C VAL A 15 -33.11 18.03 6.45
N LYS A 16 -32.08 17.34 6.98
CA LYS A 16 -31.83 17.15 8.41
C LYS A 16 -31.09 18.32 9.06
N LEU A 17 -30.58 19.29 8.29
CA LEU A 17 -29.87 20.45 8.83
C LEU A 17 -30.71 21.22 9.85
N PRO A 18 -30.11 21.82 10.89
CA PRO A 18 -30.85 22.57 11.90
C PRO A 18 -31.55 23.78 11.29
N LYS A 19 -32.69 24.18 11.89
CA LYS A 19 -33.41 25.41 11.54
C LYS A 19 -32.82 26.62 12.31
N LEU A 20 -31.49 26.70 12.32
CA LEU A 20 -30.73 27.71 13.04
C LEU A 20 -29.85 28.50 12.06
N PRO A 21 -29.48 29.74 12.41
CA PRO A 21 -28.46 30.47 11.69
C PRO A 21 -27.12 29.77 11.83
N GLY A 22 -26.28 29.90 10.80
CA GLY A 22 -25.01 29.21 10.81
C GLY A 22 -24.14 29.43 9.60
N ILE A 23 -22.88 29.02 9.76
CA ILE A 23 -21.91 28.88 8.70
C ILE A 23 -21.95 27.43 8.24
N TYR A 24 -21.92 27.22 6.93
CA TYR A 24 -21.85 25.91 6.34
C TYR A 24 -20.76 25.84 5.29
N PHE A 25 -20.21 24.65 5.11
CA PHE A 25 -19.20 24.39 4.11
C PHE A 25 -19.40 23.01 3.49
N VAL A 26 -19.07 22.90 2.21
CA VAL A 26 -19.23 21.69 1.41
C VAL A 26 -17.86 21.14 1.09
N TYR A 27 -17.64 19.88 1.37
CA TYR A 27 -16.36 19.23 1.11
C TYR A 27 -16.56 17.80 0.60
N THR A 28 -15.61 17.34 -0.21
CA THR A 28 -15.55 15.98 -0.73
C THR A 28 -14.99 15.01 0.31
N LEU A 29 -15.10 13.69 0.06
CA LEU A 29 -14.57 12.66 0.97
C LEU A 29 -13.05 12.77 1.18
N ASP A 30 -12.30 13.22 0.17
CA ASP A 30 -10.87 13.52 0.24
C ASP A 30 -10.55 14.91 0.85
N HIS A 31 -11.54 15.53 1.50
CA HIS A 31 -11.42 16.79 2.25
C HIS A 31 -11.11 18.03 1.40
N ASN A 32 -11.43 18.02 0.11
CA ASN A 32 -11.37 19.24 -0.70
C ASN A 32 -12.60 20.12 -0.42
N LEU A 33 -12.35 21.36 0.00
CA LEU A 33 -13.39 22.36 0.23
C LEU A 33 -13.93 22.88 -1.11
N LEU A 34 -15.23 22.69 -1.36
CA LEU A 34 -15.93 23.13 -2.58
C LEU A 34 -16.64 24.46 -2.41
N TYR A 35 -17.12 24.76 -1.19
CA TYR A 35 -17.93 25.94 -0.93
C TYR A 35 -17.98 26.29 0.55
N ILE A 36 -18.07 27.58 0.86
CA ILE A 36 -18.42 28.09 2.19
C ILE A 36 -19.51 29.15 2.05
N GLY A 37 -20.43 29.19 3.00
CA GLY A 37 -21.48 30.19 3.03
C GLY A 37 -22.08 30.33 4.42
N LYS A 38 -22.92 31.36 4.58
CA LYS A 38 -23.71 31.58 5.78
C LYS A 38 -25.19 31.61 5.46
N ALA A 39 -26.02 31.33 6.47
CA ALA A 39 -27.46 31.41 6.37
C ALA A 39 -28.07 31.83 7.71
N ASP A 40 -29.19 32.54 7.64
CA ASP A 40 -30.14 32.77 8.74
C ASP A 40 -30.85 31.46 9.16
N ASN A 41 -31.03 30.56 8.21
CA ASN A 41 -31.61 29.24 8.42
C ASN A 41 -30.95 28.22 7.50
N LEU A 42 -30.09 27.37 8.06
CA LEU A 42 -29.35 26.36 7.31
C LEU A 42 -30.26 25.43 6.50
N ARG A 43 -31.35 24.93 7.11
CA ARG A 43 -32.29 24.04 6.41
C ARG A 43 -32.98 24.71 5.22
N THR A 44 -33.53 25.91 5.42
CA THR A 44 -34.23 26.64 4.35
C THR A 44 -33.29 26.98 3.21
N ARG A 45 -32.08 27.45 3.54
CA ARG A 45 -31.03 27.76 2.55
C ARG A 45 -30.68 26.53 1.71
N TRP A 46 -30.54 25.38 2.34
CA TRP A 46 -30.13 24.15 1.67
C TRP A 46 -31.22 23.48 0.84
N ASN A 47 -32.49 23.64 1.21
CA ASN A 47 -33.61 23.13 0.42
C ASN A 47 -33.67 23.77 -0.97
N ASN A 48 -33.25 25.03 -1.10
CA ASN A 48 -33.26 25.80 -2.35
C ASN A 48 -31.83 26.17 -2.83
N HIS A 49 -30.81 25.39 -2.46
CA HIS A 49 -29.43 25.76 -2.76
C HIS A 49 -29.13 25.63 -4.26
N HIS A 50 -28.93 26.75 -4.94
CA HIS A 50 -28.66 26.84 -6.38
C HIS A 50 -27.50 25.94 -6.89
N LYS A 51 -26.49 25.67 -6.05
CA LYS A 51 -25.35 24.78 -6.39
C LYS A 51 -25.52 23.33 -5.95
N TYR A 52 -26.67 22.94 -5.42
CA TYR A 52 -26.89 21.58 -4.91
C TYR A 52 -26.58 20.51 -5.98
N GLN A 53 -27.07 20.73 -7.20
CA GLN A 53 -26.82 19.83 -8.32
C GLN A 53 -25.32 19.72 -8.66
N TYR A 54 -24.63 20.86 -8.73
CA TYR A 54 -23.19 20.92 -8.97
C TYR A 54 -22.40 20.10 -7.94
N PHE A 55 -22.77 20.16 -6.66
CA PHE A 55 -22.06 19.42 -5.62
C PHE A 55 -22.25 17.90 -5.75
N ILE A 56 -23.45 17.43 -6.09
CA ILE A 56 -23.70 16.00 -6.35
C ILE A 56 -22.91 15.53 -7.57
N GLU A 57 -22.90 16.32 -8.64
CA GLU A 57 -22.18 16.00 -9.88
C GLU A 57 -20.66 16.01 -9.68
N THR A 58 -20.16 16.90 -8.82
CA THR A 58 -18.73 16.98 -8.47
C THR A 58 -18.31 15.79 -7.62
N SER A 59 -19.09 15.43 -6.61
CA SER A 59 -18.85 14.25 -5.79
C SER A 59 -20.13 13.86 -5.05
N ILE A 60 -20.65 12.66 -5.36
CA ILE A 60 -21.86 12.14 -4.74
C ILE A 60 -21.71 11.99 -3.21
N GLU A 61 -20.49 11.73 -2.75
CA GLU A 61 -20.10 11.57 -1.34
C GLU A 61 -19.83 12.90 -0.62
N SER A 62 -20.15 14.04 -1.24
CA SER A 62 -19.98 15.35 -0.62
C SER A 62 -20.72 15.45 0.71
N ARG A 63 -20.12 16.19 1.64
CA ARG A 63 -20.67 16.43 2.98
C ARG A 63 -20.88 17.91 3.22
N ILE A 64 -21.89 18.23 4.01
CA ILE A 64 -22.19 19.57 4.50
C ILE A 64 -21.73 19.63 5.95
N GLY A 65 -20.60 20.28 6.20
CA GLY A 65 -20.17 20.66 7.55
C GLY A 65 -20.84 21.96 7.96
N TYR A 66 -21.17 22.12 9.25
CA TYR A 66 -21.85 23.32 9.72
C TYR A 66 -21.54 23.66 11.18
N PHE A 67 -21.64 24.96 11.48
CA PHE A 67 -21.65 25.52 12.82
C PHE A 67 -22.92 26.36 13.00
N THR A 68 -23.64 26.13 14.09
CA THR A 68 -24.88 26.85 14.40
C THR A 68 -24.64 27.95 15.43
N PHE A 69 -25.46 28.99 15.33
CA PHE A 69 -25.53 30.09 16.28
C PHE A 69 -26.95 30.20 16.82
N ASP A 70 -27.10 30.78 18.00
CA ASP A 70 -28.41 30.96 18.63
C ASP A 70 -29.24 32.05 17.95
N SER A 71 -28.58 33.04 17.32
CA SER A 71 -29.23 34.14 16.61
C SER A 71 -28.41 34.57 15.38
N ILE A 72 -29.07 35.27 14.45
CA ILE A 72 -28.40 35.86 13.29
C ILE A 72 -27.48 37.03 13.70
N ASP A 73 -27.83 37.72 14.77
CA ASP A 73 -27.03 38.81 15.33
C ASP A 73 -25.71 38.26 15.87
N ASN A 74 -25.75 37.16 16.64
CA ASN A 74 -24.54 36.49 17.12
C ASN A 74 -23.67 36.00 15.96
N LEU A 75 -24.28 35.48 14.89
CA LEU A 75 -23.55 35.07 13.69
C LEU A 75 -22.85 36.26 13.02
N ASN A 76 -23.54 37.39 12.87
CA ASN A 76 -22.97 38.58 12.25
C ASN A 76 -21.90 39.20 13.14
N GLU A 77 -22.13 39.32 14.45
CA GLU A 77 -21.17 39.81 15.43
C GLU A 77 -19.91 38.96 15.44
N THR A 78 -20.04 37.62 15.44
CA THR A 78 -18.87 36.73 15.33
C THR A 78 -18.12 36.96 14.01
N ILE A 79 -18.81 37.14 12.89
CA ILE A 79 -18.15 37.44 11.61
C ILE A 79 -17.43 38.78 11.66
N GLU A 80 -18.08 39.81 12.21
CA GLU A 80 -17.50 41.15 12.36
C GLU A 80 -16.30 41.14 13.32
N GLU A 81 -16.35 40.37 14.40
CA GLU A 81 -15.21 40.14 15.31
C GLU A 81 -14.05 39.50 14.55
N PHE A 82 -14.28 38.42 13.80
CA PHE A 82 -13.25 37.78 12.96
C PHE A 82 -12.70 38.70 11.86
N GLU A 83 -13.51 39.61 11.31
CA GLU A 83 -13.08 40.58 10.29
C GLU A 83 -12.39 41.83 10.89
N SER A 84 -12.64 42.14 12.16
CA SER A 84 -12.13 43.32 12.87
C SER A 84 -10.91 43.03 13.75
N GLU A 85 -10.66 41.78 14.11
CA GLU A 85 -9.33 41.37 14.53
C GLU A 85 -8.34 41.85 13.45
N PRO A 86 -7.29 42.61 13.80
CA PRO A 86 -6.22 42.81 12.87
C PRO A 86 -5.73 41.41 12.54
N THR A 87 -6.03 40.93 11.33
CA THR A 87 -5.04 40.15 10.62
C THR A 87 -3.81 41.03 10.71
N GLU A 88 -2.91 40.75 11.66
CA GLU A 88 -1.51 40.78 11.33
C GLU A 88 -1.49 40.07 9.98
N THR A 89 -1.41 40.86 8.92
CA THR A 89 -0.87 40.40 7.67
C THR A 89 0.42 39.77 8.13
N ILE A 90 0.38 38.46 8.32
CA ILE A 90 1.55 37.64 8.18
C ILE A 90 2.07 38.17 6.86
N GLU A 91 3.19 38.89 6.91
CA GLU A 91 4.02 39.11 5.75
C GLU A 91 4.48 37.70 5.34
N THR A 92 3.56 36.90 4.80
CA THR A 92 3.91 35.87 3.86
C THR A 92 4.66 36.67 2.83
N ASN A 93 5.95 36.40 2.69
CA ASN A 93 6.74 36.86 1.56
C ASN A 93 5.97 36.48 0.28
N VAL A 94 5.06 37.34 -0.20
CA VAL A 94 4.21 37.07 -1.37
C VAL A 94 5.03 37.20 -2.65
N LEU A 95 6.27 37.69 -2.59
CA LEU A 95 7.28 37.27 -3.54
C LEU A 95 8.05 36.06 -2.99
N VAL A 96 7.43 34.88 -3.07
CA VAL A 96 8.24 33.68 -3.32
C VAL A 96 8.86 33.93 -4.68
N THR A 97 10.16 34.26 -4.70
CA THR A 97 10.84 34.42 -5.98
C THR A 97 10.77 33.10 -6.74
N ALA A 98 10.81 33.16 -8.07
CA ALA A 98 10.90 31.93 -8.87
C ALA A 98 12.06 31.02 -8.41
N SER A 99 13.13 31.61 -7.85
CA SER A 99 14.25 30.87 -7.25
C SER A 99 13.86 30.13 -5.97
N GLN A 100 13.14 30.76 -5.04
CA GLN A 100 12.69 30.11 -3.81
C GLN A 100 11.69 28.98 -4.09
N LEU A 101 10.79 29.17 -5.05
CA LEU A 101 9.88 28.09 -5.49
C LEU A 101 10.65 26.94 -6.15
N GLN A 102 11.68 27.25 -6.93
CA GLN A 102 12.54 26.25 -7.55
C GLN A 102 13.35 25.48 -6.51
N GLU A 103 13.87 26.15 -5.49
CA GLU A 103 14.60 25.55 -4.38
C GLU A 103 13.73 24.58 -3.60
N VAL A 104 12.52 25.00 -3.19
CA VAL A 104 11.56 24.12 -2.51
C VAL A 104 11.16 22.92 -3.38
N LYS A 105 10.98 23.11 -4.68
CA LYS A 105 10.71 21.98 -5.61
C LYS A 105 11.89 21.02 -5.69
N GLN A 106 13.11 21.54 -5.65
CA GLN A 106 14.32 20.73 -5.72
C GLN A 106 14.55 19.95 -4.41
N GLU A 107 14.32 20.58 -3.27
CA GLU A 107 14.31 19.90 -1.97
C GLU A 107 13.23 18.82 -1.91
N LEU A 108 12.02 19.10 -2.38
CA LEU A 108 10.93 18.12 -2.43
C LEU A 108 11.28 16.93 -3.33
N ASN A 109 11.90 17.16 -4.49
CA ASN A 109 12.36 16.09 -5.37
C ASN A 109 13.47 15.27 -4.73
N THR A 110 14.41 15.93 -4.05
CA THR A 110 15.49 15.26 -3.31
C THR A 110 14.92 14.38 -2.20
N LEU A 111 13.95 14.89 -1.44
CA LEU A 111 13.29 14.14 -0.37
C LEU A 111 12.52 12.94 -0.91
N LYS A 112 11.80 13.09 -2.04
CA LYS A 112 11.13 11.98 -2.72
C LYS A 112 12.11 10.89 -3.15
N GLN A 113 13.27 11.28 -3.69
CA GLN A 113 14.30 10.34 -4.09
C GLN A 113 14.84 9.57 -2.87
N GLN A 114 15.22 10.28 -1.81
CA GLN A 114 15.70 9.67 -0.56
C GLN A 114 14.68 8.70 0.04
N PHE A 115 13.39 9.05 -0.02
CA PHE A 115 12.32 8.18 0.45
C PHE A 115 12.23 6.89 -0.39
N ASN A 116 12.26 7.01 -1.72
CA ASN A 116 12.24 5.85 -2.62
C ASN A 116 13.47 4.95 -2.44
N ASP A 117 14.65 5.54 -2.25
CA ASP A 117 15.89 4.81 -2.01
C ASP A 117 15.79 4.05 -0.68
N THR A 118 15.32 4.72 0.38
CA THR A 118 15.12 4.11 1.71
C THR A 118 14.13 2.96 1.65
N LEU A 119 12.99 3.13 0.98
CA LEU A 119 12.02 2.06 0.77
C LEU A 119 12.63 0.88 0.01
N SER A 120 13.38 1.14 -1.05
CA SER A 120 14.04 0.10 -1.84
C SER A 120 15.04 -0.68 -0.99
N THR A 121 15.84 0.02 -0.18
CA THR A 121 16.77 -0.58 0.78
C THR A 121 16.05 -1.42 1.84
N LEU A 122 14.91 -0.96 2.38
CA LEU A 122 14.12 -1.73 3.35
C LEU A 122 13.47 -2.97 2.73
N VAL A 123 12.97 -2.86 1.49
CA VAL A 123 12.45 -4.01 0.74
C VAL A 123 13.57 -5.02 0.49
N GLN A 124 14.76 -4.56 0.13
CA GLN A 124 15.93 -5.41 -0.05
C GLN A 124 16.36 -6.08 1.26
N PHE A 125 16.48 -5.35 2.35
CA PHE A 125 16.83 -5.96 3.65
C PHE A 125 15.75 -6.92 4.16
N GLY A 126 14.47 -6.59 3.94
CA GLY A 126 13.35 -7.47 4.25
C GLY A 126 13.40 -8.76 3.44
N SER A 127 13.63 -8.66 2.13
CA SER A 127 13.74 -9.82 1.24
C SER A 127 14.98 -10.66 1.55
N GLU A 128 16.15 -10.06 1.79
CA GLU A 128 17.38 -10.76 2.16
C GLU A 128 17.22 -11.52 3.50
N SER A 129 16.59 -10.89 4.50
CA SER A 129 16.31 -11.53 5.78
C SER A 129 15.34 -12.71 5.64
N ILE A 130 14.29 -12.56 4.82
CA ILE A 130 13.33 -13.63 4.53
C ILE A 130 14.00 -14.76 3.74
N VAL A 131 14.76 -14.45 2.68
CA VAL A 131 15.51 -15.42 1.88
C VAL A 131 16.50 -16.18 2.75
N LYS A 132 17.20 -15.50 3.67
CA LYS A 132 18.11 -16.16 4.63
C LYS A 132 17.37 -17.10 5.57
N LYS A 133 16.20 -16.70 6.10
CA LYS A 133 15.37 -17.58 6.93
C LYS A 133 14.83 -18.78 6.13
N LEU A 134 14.39 -18.57 4.90
CA LEU A 134 13.94 -19.64 4.01
C LEU A 134 15.07 -20.62 3.71
N LYS A 135 16.28 -20.14 3.36
CA LYS A 135 17.47 -20.97 3.17
C LYS A 135 17.82 -21.83 4.38
N ASN A 136 17.63 -21.33 5.60
CA ASN A 136 17.87 -22.10 6.84
C ASN A 136 16.86 -23.24 7.05
N HIS A 137 15.71 -23.21 6.38
CA HIS A 137 14.69 -24.26 6.46
C HIS A 137 14.76 -25.25 5.29
N LEU A 138 15.56 -24.96 4.27
CA LEU A 138 15.83 -25.87 3.16
C LEU A 138 17.00 -26.81 3.48
N PRO A 139 17.07 -27.99 2.84
CA PRO A 139 18.25 -28.85 2.94
C PRO A 139 19.52 -28.06 2.57
N PRO A 140 20.56 -28.03 3.42
CA PRO A 140 21.79 -27.33 3.08
C PRO A 140 22.44 -28.00 1.87
N ARG A 141 23.17 -27.22 1.05
CA ARG A 141 23.92 -27.77 -0.09
C ARG A 141 24.96 -28.81 0.34
N GLY A 142 25.33 -29.66 -0.60
CA GLY A 142 26.27 -30.76 -0.39
C GLY A 142 25.63 -32.04 0.17
N LEU A 143 26.45 -33.09 0.28
CA LEU A 143 25.99 -34.44 0.58
C LEU A 143 25.24 -34.51 1.91
N GLN A 144 23.95 -34.84 1.83
CA GLN A 144 23.08 -35.03 2.98
C GLN A 144 23.03 -36.52 3.36
N GLN A 145 22.73 -36.76 4.64
CA GLN A 145 22.47 -38.11 5.12
C GLN A 145 21.09 -38.55 4.66
N TRP A 146 21.03 -39.59 3.83
CA TRP A 146 19.80 -40.26 3.44
C TRP A 146 20.10 -41.75 3.21
N LYS A 147 19.06 -42.58 3.22
CA LYS A 147 19.19 -44.02 3.04
C LYS A 147 18.33 -44.48 1.87
N PRO A 148 18.93 -44.78 0.70
CA PRO A 148 18.21 -45.39 -0.41
C PRO A 148 17.73 -46.79 -0.02
N ASN A 149 16.57 -47.20 -0.53
CA ASN A 149 16.10 -48.56 -0.34
C ASN A 149 16.76 -49.53 -1.35
N HIS A 150 16.48 -50.82 -1.24
CA HIS A 150 17.09 -51.83 -2.12
C HIS A 150 16.71 -51.65 -3.60
N GLU A 151 15.48 -51.23 -3.88
CA GLU A 151 14.99 -51.00 -5.25
C GLU A 151 15.64 -49.77 -5.87
N ASP A 152 15.79 -48.68 -5.10
CA ASP A 152 16.47 -47.46 -5.54
C ASP A 152 17.92 -47.76 -5.94
N LEU A 153 18.63 -48.56 -5.14
CA LEU A 153 20.01 -48.96 -5.40
C LEU A 153 20.16 -49.80 -6.68
N ARG A 154 19.18 -50.66 -6.96
CA ARG A 154 19.21 -51.56 -8.13
C ARG A 154 18.77 -50.85 -9.40
N ASP A 155 17.66 -50.12 -9.35
CA ASP A 155 16.93 -49.65 -10.52
C ASP A 155 17.13 -48.16 -10.78
N GLY A 156 17.68 -47.42 -9.81
CA GLY A 156 17.76 -45.97 -9.81
C GLY A 156 16.41 -45.31 -9.44
N ILE A 157 16.50 -44.08 -8.94
CA ILE A 157 15.36 -43.32 -8.42
C ILE A 157 15.02 -42.15 -9.35
N ASN A 158 13.73 -41.86 -9.56
CA ASN A 158 13.33 -40.70 -10.37
C ASN A 158 13.43 -39.38 -9.58
N ARG A 159 13.48 -38.25 -10.30
CA ARG A 159 13.60 -36.89 -9.73
C ARG A 159 12.62 -36.63 -8.59
N SER A 160 11.33 -36.87 -8.81
CA SER A 160 10.29 -36.58 -7.82
C SER A 160 10.39 -37.44 -6.57
N SER A 161 10.81 -38.70 -6.70
CA SER A 161 10.94 -39.62 -5.57
C SER A 161 12.18 -39.29 -4.76
N LEU A 162 13.29 -38.95 -5.42
CA LEU A 162 14.51 -38.50 -4.74
C LEU A 162 14.28 -37.19 -3.97
N ALA A 163 13.58 -36.23 -4.57
CA ALA A 163 13.27 -34.95 -3.93
C ALA A 163 12.49 -35.13 -2.61
N LYS A 164 11.59 -36.12 -2.53
CA LYS A 164 10.84 -36.43 -1.30
C LYS A 164 11.73 -36.87 -0.14
N HIS A 165 12.86 -37.53 -0.39
CA HIS A 165 13.79 -37.91 0.66
C HIS A 165 14.45 -36.71 1.35
N PHE A 166 14.49 -35.56 0.66
CA PHE A 166 15.01 -34.30 1.20
C PHE A 166 13.90 -33.32 1.60
N GLY A 167 12.65 -33.79 1.72
CA GLY A 167 11.54 -32.98 2.22
C GLY A 167 10.82 -32.12 1.17
N PHE A 168 11.10 -32.29 -0.11
CA PHE A 168 10.36 -31.64 -1.19
C PHE A 168 9.12 -32.47 -1.55
N ASN A 169 7.93 -31.92 -1.34
CA ASN A 169 6.68 -32.66 -1.58
C ASN A 169 6.30 -32.67 -3.07
N THR A 170 6.67 -31.60 -3.77
CA THR A 170 6.45 -31.43 -5.21
C THR A 170 7.74 -31.10 -5.95
N VAL A 171 7.72 -31.32 -7.27
CA VAL A 171 8.81 -30.87 -8.16
C VAL A 171 8.99 -29.35 -8.09
N LYS A 172 7.88 -28.62 -7.96
CA LYS A 172 7.91 -27.16 -7.86
C LYS A 172 8.61 -26.71 -6.58
N ASP A 173 8.41 -27.41 -5.46
CA ASP A 173 9.08 -27.10 -4.19
C ASP A 173 10.62 -27.18 -4.34
N LEU A 174 11.09 -28.17 -5.10
CA LEU A 174 12.50 -28.34 -5.43
C LEU A 174 13.00 -27.22 -6.36
N GLU A 175 12.23 -26.89 -7.40
CA GLU A 175 12.58 -25.83 -8.36
C GLU A 175 12.66 -24.45 -7.69
N ASP A 176 11.68 -24.13 -6.84
CA ASP A 176 11.64 -22.90 -6.05
C ASP A 176 12.83 -22.85 -5.06
N ALA A 177 13.17 -23.97 -4.42
CA ALA A 177 14.31 -24.06 -3.51
C ALA A 177 15.67 -23.92 -4.23
N ALA A 178 15.84 -24.58 -5.38
CA ALA A 178 17.05 -24.50 -6.19
C ALA A 178 17.28 -23.08 -6.71
N SER A 179 16.20 -22.39 -7.12
CA SER A 179 16.26 -20.99 -7.55
C SER A 179 16.77 -20.06 -6.46
N LEU A 180 16.49 -20.32 -5.17
CA LEU A 180 17.03 -19.50 -4.07
C LEU A 180 18.56 -19.64 -3.93
N PHE A 181 19.13 -20.76 -4.39
CA PHE A 181 20.58 -21.02 -4.37
C PHE A 181 21.27 -20.77 -5.72
N ASP A 182 20.53 -20.25 -6.71
CA ASP A 182 21.00 -20.04 -8.09
C ASP A 182 21.66 -21.29 -8.70
N ILE A 183 21.06 -22.47 -8.46
CA ILE A 183 21.55 -23.78 -8.92
C ILE A 183 20.47 -24.51 -9.72
N ASP A 184 20.87 -25.38 -10.65
CA ASP A 184 19.93 -26.26 -11.35
C ASP A 184 19.30 -27.29 -10.37
N PRO A 185 17.98 -27.57 -10.47
CA PRO A 185 17.31 -28.53 -9.59
C PRO A 185 17.87 -29.96 -9.63
N ILE A 186 18.39 -30.41 -10.78
CA ILE A 186 19.03 -31.71 -10.92
C ILE A 186 20.37 -31.69 -10.21
N GLU A 187 21.20 -30.68 -10.48
CA GLU A 187 22.50 -30.50 -9.83
C GLU A 187 22.36 -30.41 -8.31
N TYR A 188 21.33 -29.73 -7.82
CA TYR A 188 21.04 -29.66 -6.39
C TYR A 188 20.73 -31.03 -5.79
N LEU A 189 19.92 -31.86 -6.47
CA LEU A 189 19.68 -33.24 -6.03
C LEU A 189 20.93 -34.10 -6.13
N GLU A 190 21.79 -33.92 -7.13
CA GLU A 190 23.08 -34.61 -7.19
C GLU A 190 23.96 -34.26 -5.99
N GLU A 191 24.02 -32.98 -5.61
CA GLU A 191 24.76 -32.55 -4.41
C GLU A 191 24.18 -33.16 -3.13
N LEU A 192 22.87 -33.09 -2.95
CA LEU A 192 22.21 -33.59 -1.74
C LEU A 192 22.35 -35.10 -1.60
N SER A 193 22.25 -35.84 -2.71
CA SER A 193 22.19 -37.30 -2.70
C SER A 193 23.54 -37.98 -2.92
N GLY A 194 24.48 -37.33 -3.59
CA GLY A 194 25.69 -37.93 -4.14
C GLY A 194 25.44 -38.84 -5.34
N TRP A 195 24.22 -38.89 -5.88
CA TRP A 195 23.86 -39.72 -7.03
C TRP A 195 23.86 -38.90 -8.32
N LYS A 196 24.24 -39.52 -9.43
CA LYS A 196 24.31 -38.88 -10.75
C LYS A 196 23.05 -39.06 -11.56
N TYR A 197 22.66 -38.00 -12.27
CA TYR A 197 21.51 -37.99 -13.14
C TYR A 197 21.83 -38.54 -14.53
N TYR A 198 21.02 -39.50 -14.96
CA TYR A 198 21.09 -40.10 -16.28
C TYR A 198 19.81 -39.75 -17.05
N PRO A 199 19.89 -38.94 -18.12
CA PRO A 199 18.74 -38.63 -18.95
C PRO A 199 18.24 -39.87 -19.70
N SER A 200 17.03 -39.79 -20.25
CA SER A 200 16.50 -40.83 -21.13
C SER A 200 17.30 -40.91 -22.44
N GLY A 201 17.55 -42.12 -22.93
CA GLY A 201 18.28 -42.39 -24.18
C GLY A 201 18.05 -43.82 -24.66
N GLU A 202 18.75 -44.25 -25.70
CA GLU A 202 18.54 -45.58 -26.33
C GLU A 202 18.66 -46.75 -25.35
N ASN A 203 19.53 -46.63 -24.34
CA ASN A 203 19.75 -47.65 -23.31
C ASN A 203 19.07 -47.34 -21.96
N ASN A 204 18.34 -46.22 -21.85
CA ASN A 204 17.67 -45.81 -20.62
C ASN A 204 16.27 -45.25 -20.93
N PRO A 205 15.21 -46.04 -20.76
CA PRO A 205 13.85 -45.64 -21.16
C PRO A 205 13.27 -44.51 -20.30
N SER A 206 13.88 -44.18 -19.15
CA SER A 206 13.38 -43.16 -18.23
C SER A 206 14.52 -42.42 -17.51
N PRO A 207 14.45 -41.11 -17.30
CA PRO A 207 15.48 -40.37 -16.59
C PRO A 207 15.53 -40.77 -15.10
N LYS A 208 16.72 -41.05 -14.58
CA LYS A 208 16.91 -41.55 -13.22
C LYS A 208 18.24 -41.09 -12.61
N PHE A 209 18.26 -41.00 -11.29
CA PHE A 209 19.47 -40.85 -10.49
C PHE A 209 19.98 -42.23 -10.07
N LYS A 210 21.29 -42.44 -10.10
CA LYS A 210 21.96 -43.67 -9.66
C LYS A 210 23.24 -43.35 -8.88
N PRO A 211 23.64 -44.20 -7.92
CA PRO A 211 24.96 -44.07 -7.31
C PRO A 211 26.04 -44.23 -8.39
N GLU A 212 27.14 -43.49 -8.27
CA GLU A 212 28.33 -43.67 -9.13
C GLU A 212 28.94 -45.08 -9.01
#